data_AF-A0A291P2N9-F1
#
_entry.id   AF-A0A291P2N9-F1
#
_cell.length_a   1.000
_cell.length_b   1.000
_cell.length_c   1.000
_cell.angle_alpha   90.00
_cell.angle_beta   90.00
_cell.angle_gamma   90.00
#
_symmetry.space_group_name_H-M   'P 1'
#
loop_
_entity.id
_entity.type
_entity.pdbx_description
1 polymer ?
#
loop_
_entity_poly.entity_id
_entity_poly.type
_entity_poly.pdbx_seq_one_letter_code
_entity_poly.pdbx_strand_id
1 'polypeptide(L)'
;MGIGMMGLAWVALGGALGGMARLAVSEVVGRRLGRAFPWGTLAVNVVGTLAIGALAARSGWPTVVGPAWLALAVGGLGGFTTVSSFSLQTLALWQEGRPAAALGNVLASLALGLGAGGLGWWLAGGVT
;
A
#
# COMPACT_ATOMS: atom_id res chain seq x y z
N MET A 1 11.20 15.51 19.38
CA MET A 1 11.61 15.87 18.01
C MET A 1 10.36 16.09 17.18
N GLY A 2 10.09 17.32 16.76
CA GLY A 2 9.01 17.59 15.80
C GLY A 2 9.47 17.26 14.38
N ILE A 3 8.54 16.89 13.50
CA ILE A 3 8.83 16.77 12.06
C ILE A 3 9.11 18.18 11.55
N GLY A 4 10.38 18.49 11.30
CA GLY A 4 10.77 19.78 10.72
C GLY A 4 10.24 19.95 9.30
N MET A 5 10.28 21.18 8.78
CA MET A 5 9.79 21.51 7.43
C MET A 5 10.42 20.65 6.32
N MET A 6 11.69 20.29 6.47
CA MET A 6 12.38 19.36 5.58
C MET A 6 11.76 17.95 5.59
N GLY A 7 11.33 17.47 6.76
CA GLY A 7 10.64 16.18 6.88
C GLY A 7 9.30 16.18 6.15
N LEU A 8 8.54 17.27 6.24
CA LEU A 8 7.29 17.45 5.49
C LEU A 8 7.54 17.46 3.98
N ALA A 9 8.62 18.10 3.52
CA ALA A 9 9.00 18.11 2.10
C ALA A 9 9.30 16.70 1.59
N TRP A 10 10.00 15.86 2.37
CA TRP A 10 10.23 14.46 2.02
C TRP A 10 8.95 13.64 1.92
N VAL A 11 8.04 13.79 2.90
CA VAL A 11 6.72 13.13 2.86
C VAL A 11 5.91 13.60 1.65
N ALA A 12 5.91 14.91 1.36
CA ALA A 12 5.17 15.47 0.23
C ALA A 12 5.69 14.96 -1.12
N LEU A 13 7.00 14.97 -1.32
CA LEU A 13 7.61 14.48 -2.55
C LEU A 13 7.35 12.97 -2.74
N GLY A 14 7.59 12.19 -1.67
CA GLY A 14 7.30 10.76 -1.67
C GLY A 14 5.83 10.47 -1.95
N GLY A 15 4.92 11.16 -1.25
CA GLY A 15 3.48 10.99 -1.40
C GLY A 15 2.96 11.34 -2.78
N ALA A 16 3.48 12.41 -3.40
CA ALA A 16 3.14 12.76 -4.77
C ALA A 16 3.55 11.67 -5.76
N LEU A 17 4.79 11.17 -5.66
CA LEU A 17 5.30 10.09 -6.51
C LEU A 17 4.54 8.77 -6.27
N GLY A 18 4.29 8.43 -5.01
CA GLY A 18 3.50 7.26 -4.62
C GLY A 18 2.08 7.31 -5.16
N GLY A 19 1.41 8.46 -5.03
CA GLY A 19 0.06 8.68 -5.56
C GLY A 19 0.01 8.57 -7.09
N MET A 20 0.96 9.17 -7.81
CA MET A 20 1.06 9.05 -9.26
C MET A 20 1.32 7.61 -9.70
N ALA A 21 2.22 6.89 -9.01
CA ALA A 21 2.48 5.48 -9.27
C ALA A 21 1.25 4.62 -9.01
N ARG A 22 0.50 4.88 -7.93
CA ARG A 22 -0.76 4.20 -7.63
C ARG A 22 -1.77 4.38 -8.76
N LEU A 23 -1.94 5.60 -9.28
CA LEU A 23 -2.83 5.87 -10.40
C LEU A 23 -2.42 5.07 -11.64
N ALA A 24 -1.14 5.10 -12.00
CA ALA A 24 -0.63 4.39 -13.17
C ALA A 24 -0.81 2.86 -13.05
N VAL A 25 -0.41 2.27 -11.91
CA VAL A 25 -0.52 0.83 -11.67
C VAL A 25 -1.99 0.40 -11.61
N SER A 26 -2.84 1.15 -10.89
CA SER A 26 -4.26 0.81 -10.77
C SER A 26 -4.94 0.80 -12.14
N GLU A 27 -4.61 1.76 -13.02
CA GLU A 27 -5.18 1.84 -14.36
C GLU A 27 -4.64 0.76 -15.30
N VAL A 28 -3.35 0.43 -15.23
CA VAL A 28 -2.77 -0.68 -16.02
C VAL A 28 -3.39 -2.02 -15.60
N VAL A 29 -3.49 -2.29 -14.30
CA VAL A 29 -4.04 -3.53 -13.77
C VAL A 29 -5.54 -3.62 -14.08
N GLY A 30 -6.30 -2.54 -13.88
CA GLY A 30 -7.72 -2.50 -14.20
C GLY A 30 -8.03 -2.71 -15.68
N ARG A 31 -7.15 -2.25 -16.59
CA ARG A 31 -7.30 -2.54 -18.03
C ARG A 31 -7.00 -4.00 -18.39
N ARG A 32 -6.06 -4.64 -17.70
CA ARG A 32 -5.65 -6.03 -18.00
C ARG A 32 -6.54 -7.08 -17.38
N LEU A 33 -6.98 -6.88 -16.14
CA LEU A 33 -7.78 -7.85 -15.37
C LEU A 33 -9.28 -7.51 -15.37
N GLY A 34 -9.66 -6.40 -16.00
CA GLY A 34 -11.01 -5.88 -16.00
C GLY A 34 -11.35 -5.06 -14.74
N ARG A 35 -12.52 -4.42 -14.79
CA ARG A 35 -13.00 -3.50 -13.74
C ARG A 35 -14.14 -4.08 -12.89
N ALA A 36 -14.50 -5.34 -13.11
CA ALA A 36 -15.53 -6.01 -12.32
C ALA A 36 -15.10 -6.25 -10.87
N PHE A 37 -13.80 -6.30 -10.58
CA PHE A 37 -13.25 -6.43 -9.24
C PHE A 37 -12.11 -5.42 -9.07
N PRO A 38 -11.86 -4.88 -7.86
CA PRO A 38 -10.85 -3.84 -7.61
C PRO A 38 -9.40 -4.37 -7.64
N TRP A 39 -9.02 -5.05 -8.73
CA TRP A 39 -7.68 -5.62 -8.92
C TRP A 39 -6.56 -4.60 -8.81
N GLY A 40 -6.78 -3.38 -9.31
CA GLY A 40 -5.79 -2.29 -9.21
C GLY A 40 -5.46 -1.94 -7.76
N THR A 41 -6.49 -1.75 -6.93
CA THR A 41 -6.33 -1.46 -5.50
C THR A 41 -5.68 -2.63 -4.76
N LEU A 42 -6.09 -3.86 -5.05
CA LEU A 42 -5.47 -5.04 -4.45
C LEU A 42 -3.98 -5.11 -4.79
N ALA A 43 -3.61 -4.89 -6.06
CA ALA A 43 -2.23 -4.94 -6.52
C ALA A 43 -1.35 -3.88 -5.85
N VAL A 44 -1.78 -2.62 -5.81
CA VAL A 44 -0.99 -1.55 -5.17
C VAL A 44 -0.83 -1.78 -3.67
N ASN A 45 -1.87 -2.28 -2.99
CA ASN A 45 -1.79 -2.60 -1.57
C ASN A 45 -0.84 -3.75 -1.32
N VAL A 46 -0.95 -4.87 -2.04
CA VAL A 46 -0.06 -6.03 -1.87
C VAL A 46 1.39 -5.69 -2.17
N VAL A 47 1.67 -5.03 -3.30
CA VAL A 47 3.03 -4.64 -3.68
C VAL A 47 3.60 -3.62 -2.70
N GLY A 48 2.80 -2.64 -2.28
CA GLY A 48 3.23 -1.63 -1.33
C GLY A 48 3.50 -2.21 0.06
N THR A 49 2.66 -3.13 0.53
CA THR A 49 2.85 -3.81 1.81
C THR A 49 4.06 -4.77 1.77
N LEU A 50 4.32 -5.44 0.65
CA LEU A 50 5.57 -6.18 0.46
C LEU A 50 6.80 -5.27 0.57
N ALA A 51 6.77 -4.14 -0.14
CA ALA A 51 7.87 -3.18 -0.14
C ALA A 51 8.10 -2.57 1.26
N ILE A 52 7.04 -2.23 2.00
CA ILE A 52 7.20 -1.65 3.33
C ILE A 52 7.71 -2.67 4.35
N GLY A 53 7.31 -3.94 4.24
CA GLY A 53 7.86 -5.03 5.05
C GLY A 53 9.38 -5.18 4.84
N ALA A 54 9.82 -5.19 3.57
CA ALA A 54 11.23 -5.26 3.23
C ALA A 54 12.03 -4.03 3.70
N LEU A 55 11.44 -2.84 3.56
CA LEU A 55 12.04 -1.60 4.03
C LEU A 55 12.18 -1.59 5.56
N ALA A 56 11.12 -1.98 6.27
CA ALA A 56 11.08 -2.01 7.73
C ALA A 56 12.14 -2.95 8.33
N ALA A 57 12.36 -4.13 7.71
CA ALA A 57 13.35 -5.10 8.14
C ALA A 57 14.79 -4.55 8.13
N ARG A 58 15.08 -3.56 7.27
CA ARG A 58 16.43 -2.98 7.12
C ARG A 58 16.59 -1.59 7.72
N SER A 59 15.51 -0.98 8.20
CA SER A 59 15.51 0.43 8.57
C SER A 59 15.64 0.70 10.07
N GLY A 60 15.67 -0.34 10.92
CA GLY A 60 15.61 -0.18 12.38
C GLY A 60 14.18 0.16 12.86
N TRP A 61 13.16 -0.33 12.15
CA TRP A 61 11.78 -0.25 12.60
C TRP A 61 11.61 -0.94 13.99
N PRO A 62 10.80 -0.38 14.92
CA PRO A 62 9.86 0.73 14.76
C PRO A 62 10.42 2.13 15.10
N THR A 63 11.67 2.25 15.52
CA THR A 63 12.24 3.52 16.03
C THR A 63 12.85 4.41 14.95
N VAL A 64 12.86 3.94 13.70
CA VAL A 64 13.40 4.67 12.55
C VAL A 64 12.78 6.05 12.36
N VAL A 65 13.64 7.07 12.34
CA VAL A 65 13.27 8.45 12.04
C VAL A 65 14.36 9.05 11.15
N GLY A 66 14.06 9.29 9.88
CA GLY A 66 15.03 9.86 8.94
C GLY A 66 14.44 10.19 7.56
N PRO A 67 15.14 11.01 6.76
CA PRO A 67 14.68 11.45 5.44
C PRO A 67 14.23 10.31 4.52
N ALA A 68 15.00 9.22 4.48
CA ALA A 68 14.67 8.06 3.65
C ALA A 68 13.38 7.37 4.09
N TRP A 69 13.17 7.21 5.40
CA TRP A 69 11.93 6.62 5.93
C TRP A 69 10.71 7.52 5.66
N LEU A 70 10.86 8.83 5.85
CA LEU A 70 9.81 9.80 5.57
C LEU A 70 9.44 9.84 4.08
N ALA A 71 10.44 9.83 3.19
CA ALA A 71 10.22 9.86 1.75
C ALA A 71 9.66 8.54 1.21
N LEU A 72 10.24 7.40 1.60
CA LEU A 72 9.91 6.10 1.02
C LEU A 72 8.74 5.42 1.74
N ALA A 73 8.75 5.34 3.08
CA ALA A 73 7.71 4.63 3.82
C ALA A 73 6.46 5.52 4.00
N VAL A 74 6.63 6.65 4.70
CA VAL A 74 5.49 7.52 5.08
C VAL A 74 4.89 8.20 3.86
N GLY A 75 5.72 8.80 3.01
CA GLY A 75 5.30 9.45 1.77
C GLY A 75 5.02 8.42 0.67
N GLY A 76 6.06 7.81 0.12
CA GLY A 76 6.01 6.94 -1.06
C GLY A 76 5.01 5.80 -0.95
N LEU A 77 5.23 4.88 -0.02
CA LEU A 77 4.38 3.72 0.18
C LEU A 77 3.03 4.10 0.80
N GLY A 78 2.98 5.14 1.64
CA GLY A 78 1.74 5.71 2.15
C GLY A 78 0.83 6.31 1.06
N GLY A 79 1.40 6.96 0.05
CA GLY A 79 0.66 7.47 -1.12
C GLY A 79 0.36 6.39 -2.18
N PHE A 80 1.23 5.37 -2.25
CA PHE A 80 1.10 4.24 -3.17
C PHE A 80 0.01 3.24 -2.77
N THR A 81 -0.15 3.01 -1.47
CA THR A 81 -1.20 2.15 -0.92
C THR A 81 -2.44 2.95 -0.56
N THR A 82 -3.59 2.28 -0.41
CA THR A 82 -4.84 2.96 -0.06
C THR A 82 -5.84 2.01 0.61
N VAL A 83 -6.23 2.36 1.84
CA VAL A 83 -7.37 1.73 2.52
C VAL A 83 -8.68 2.40 2.11
N SER A 84 -8.69 3.71 1.85
CA SER A 84 -9.90 4.45 1.49
C SER A 84 -10.53 3.98 0.17
N SER A 85 -9.73 3.77 -0.89
CA SER A 85 -10.26 3.20 -2.14
C SER A 85 -10.75 1.77 -1.96
N PHE A 86 -10.02 0.96 -1.18
CA PHE A 86 -10.44 -0.40 -0.82
C PHE A 86 -11.82 -0.39 -0.14
N SER A 87 -12.04 0.48 0.85
CA SER A 87 -13.29 0.58 1.58
C SER A 87 -14.45 1.01 0.68
N LEU A 88 -14.27 2.06 -0.13
CA LEU A 88 -15.30 2.54 -1.04
C LEU A 88 -15.66 1.51 -2.12
N GLN A 89 -14.67 0.79 -2.66
CA GLN A 89 -14.91 -0.25 -3.66
C GLN A 89 -15.59 -1.48 -3.05
N THR A 90 -15.25 -1.84 -1.81
CA THR A 90 -15.95 -2.90 -1.08
C THR A 90 -17.42 -2.53 -0.85
N LEU A 91 -17.68 -1.30 -0.43
CA LEU A 91 -19.04 -0.78 -0.25
C LEU A 91 -19.81 -0.77 -1.57
N ALA A 92 -19.17 -0.33 -2.67
CA ALA A 92 -19.78 -0.34 -3.99
C ALA A 92 -20.19 -1.76 -4.43
N LEU A 93 -19.29 -2.74 -4.29
CA LEU A 93 -19.61 -4.15 -4.58
C LEU A 93 -20.81 -4.66 -3.76
N TRP A 94 -20.89 -4.27 -2.49
CA TRP A 94 -22.03 -4.61 -1.65
C TRP A 94 -23.34 -3.98 -2.15
N GLN A 95 -23.31 -2.68 -2.45
CA GLN A 95 -24.47 -1.93 -2.96
C GLN A 95 -24.93 -2.41 -4.34
N GLU A 96 -24.01 -2.89 -5.18
CA GLU A 96 -24.30 -3.51 -6.48
C GLU A 96 -24.94 -4.91 -6.37
N GLY A 97 -25.21 -5.41 -5.16
CA GLY A 97 -25.78 -6.74 -4.96
C GLY A 97 -24.76 -7.87 -5.18
N ARG A 98 -23.46 -7.59 -5.02
CA ARG A 98 -22.36 -8.54 -5.25
C ARG A 98 -21.63 -8.88 -3.94
N PRO A 99 -22.31 -9.45 -2.92
CA PRO A 99 -21.75 -9.65 -1.58
C PRO A 99 -20.56 -10.61 -1.57
N ALA A 100 -20.55 -11.63 -2.43
CA ALA A 100 -19.42 -12.55 -2.57
C ALA A 100 -18.14 -11.82 -3.04
N ALA A 101 -18.27 -10.87 -3.98
CA ALA A 101 -17.13 -10.07 -4.44
C ALA A 101 -16.66 -9.08 -3.37
N ALA A 102 -17.59 -8.46 -2.63
CA ALA A 102 -17.25 -7.58 -1.51
C ALA A 102 -16.46 -8.31 -0.43
N LEU A 103 -16.95 -9.48 0.01
CA LEU A 103 -16.25 -10.34 0.97
C LEU A 103 -14.91 -10.83 0.42
N GLY A 104 -14.87 -11.23 -0.85
CA GLY A 104 -13.63 -11.60 -1.53
C GLY A 104 -12.60 -10.47 -1.51
N ASN A 105 -13.01 -9.22 -1.71
CA ASN A 105 -12.10 -8.07 -1.64
C ASN A 105 -11.52 -7.87 -0.24
N VAL A 106 -12.34 -7.98 0.80
CA VAL A 106 -11.88 -7.89 2.21
C VAL A 106 -10.89 -9.00 2.53
N LEU A 107 -11.28 -10.26 2.29
CA LEU A 107 -10.47 -11.41 2.64
C LEU A 107 -9.16 -11.46 1.86
N ALA A 108 -9.20 -11.20 0.54
CA ALA A 108 -8.00 -11.15 -0.28
C ALA A 108 -7.06 -10.01 0.14
N SER A 109 -7.60 -8.81 0.41
CA SER A 109 -6.77 -7.67 0.84
C SER A 109 -6.08 -7.94 2.18
N LEU A 110 -6.79 -8.54 3.15
CA LEU A 110 -6.21 -8.87 4.45
C LEU A 110 -5.17 -10.00 4.35
N ALA A 111 -5.54 -11.12 3.73
CA ALA A 111 -4.66 -12.29 3.65
C ALA A 111 -3.41 -11.99 2.83
N LEU A 112 -3.56 -11.38 1.65
CA LEU A 112 -2.43 -11.04 0.80
C LEU A 112 -1.64 -9.87 1.37
N GLY A 113 -2.27 -8.88 2.00
CA GLY A 113 -1.56 -7.77 2.63
C GLY A 113 -0.67 -8.21 3.78
N LEU A 114 -1.22 -8.98 4.74
CA LEU A 114 -0.45 -9.51 5.87
C LEU A 114 0.64 -10.48 5.38
N GLY A 115 0.30 -11.37 4.45
CA GLY A 115 1.27 -12.30 3.86
C GLY A 115 2.40 -11.58 3.12
N ALA A 116 2.08 -10.54 2.34
CA ALA A 116 3.06 -9.74 1.63
C ALA A 116 3.99 -8.97 2.56
N GLY A 117 3.46 -8.36 3.63
CA GLY A 117 4.27 -7.66 4.62
C GLY A 117 5.26 -8.58 5.32
N GLY A 118 4.79 -9.74 5.79
CA GLY A 118 5.64 -10.76 6.40
C GLY A 118 6.68 -11.31 5.42
N LEU A 119 6.27 -11.59 4.18
CA LEU A 119 7.18 -12.06 3.13
C LEU A 119 8.26 -11.02 2.81
N GLY A 120 7.88 -9.75 2.66
CA GLY A 120 8.81 -8.65 2.43
C GLY A 120 9.84 -8.53 3.55
N TRP A 121 9.38 -8.58 4.80
CA TRP A 121 10.24 -8.58 5.98
C TRP A 121 11.25 -9.74 5.96
N TRP A 122 10.76 -10.97 5.74
CA TRP A 122 11.59 -12.17 5.71
C TRP A 122 12.62 -12.14 4.56
N LEU A 123 12.21 -11.79 3.34
CA LEU A 123 13.10 -11.70 2.18
C LEU A 123 14.22 -10.68 2.37
N ALA A 124 13.97 -9.64 3.16
CA ALA A 124 14.96 -8.60 3.45
C ALA A 124 15.90 -8.95 4.62
N GLY A 125 15.76 -10.14 5.22
CA GLY A 125 16.57 -10.62 6.33
C GLY A 125 16.07 -10.17 7.70
N GLY A 126 14.81 -9.75 7.82
CA GLY A 126 14.22 -9.40 9.10
C GLY A 126 14.11 -10.62 10.01
N VAL A 127 14.65 -10.51 11.22
CA VAL A 127 14.58 -11.57 12.24
C VAL A 127 13.23 -11.49 12.95
N THR A 128 12.61 -12.64 13.23
CA THR A 128 11.37 -12.77 14.02
C THR A 128 11.64 -12.67 15.51
#